data_AF-B6UH52-F1
#
_entry.id   AF-B6UH52-F1
#
_cell.length_a   1.000
_cell.length_b   1.000
_cell.length_c   1.000
_cell.angle_alpha   90.00
_cell.angle_beta   90.00
_cell.angle_gamma   90.00
#
_symmetry.space_group_name_H-M   'P 1'
#
loop_
_entity.id
_entity.type
_entity.pdbx_description
1 polymer ?
#
loop_
_entity_poly.entity_id
_entity_poly.type
_entity_poly.pdbx_seq_one_letter_code
_entity_poly.pdbx_strand_id
1 'polypeptide(L)' 'MAAATLRWVLQLHRDVPRAARFYSEGLDFSVNVCTLRWAELQSGPLKLALMHTNDRCGYCCLFIPRSPRIIILFV' A
#
# COMPACT_ATOMS: atom_id res chain seq x y z
N MET A 1 5.11 26.90 3.26
CA MET A 1 5.71 25.61 3.67
C MET A 1 5.12 24.52 2.80
N ALA A 2 5.90 23.87 1.96
CA ALA A 2 5.42 22.72 1.19
C ALA A 2 5.42 21.49 2.11
N ALA A 3 4.24 21.04 2.53
CA ALA A 3 4.10 19.77 3.23
C ALA A 3 4.26 18.63 2.22
N ALA A 4 5.14 17.67 2.51
CA ALA A 4 5.24 16.45 1.71
C ALA A 4 3.95 15.66 1.90
N THR A 5 3.15 15.53 0.84
CA THR A 5 1.91 14.75 0.87
C THR A 5 2.22 13.32 0.47
N LEU A 6 1.91 12.35 1.32
CA LEU A 6 1.96 10.94 0.97
C LEU A 6 0.80 10.65 0.01
N ARG A 7 1.10 10.55 -1.29
CA ARG A 7 0.09 10.30 -2.33
C ARG A 7 -0.03 8.81 -2.67
N TRP A 8 1.06 8.07 -2.50
CA TRP A 8 1.13 6.65 -2.82
C TRP A 8 1.88 5.88 -1.74
N VAL A 9 1.30 4.77 -1.32
CA VAL A 9 1.90 3.81 -0.40
C VAL A 9 1.84 2.46 -1.08
N LEU A 10 2.96 1.74 -1.14
CA LEU A 10 2.98 0.36 -1.61
C LEU A 10 3.36 -0.55 -0.43
N GLN A 11 2.51 -1.53 -0.16
CA GLN A 11 2.74 -2.55 0.86
C GLN A 11 2.87 -3.92 0.20
N LEU A 12 3.82 -4.73 0.67
CA LEU A 12 3.93 -6.11 0.22
C LEU A 12 3.13 -7.01 1.18
N HIS A 13 2.16 -7.72 0.63
CA HIS A 13 1.33 -8.67 1.36
C HIS A 13 1.47 -10.07 0.78
N ARG A 14 1.40 -11.11 1.62
CA ARG A 14 1.30 -12.48 1.14
C ARG A 14 -0.05 -12.71 0.46
N ASP A 15 -1.11 -12.29 1.14
CA ASP A 15 -2.48 -12.42 0.65
C ASP A 15 -3.02 -11.03 0.25
N VAL A 16 -2.72 -10.61 -0.97
CA VAL A 16 -3.22 -9.36 -1.54
C VAL A 16 -4.75 -9.23 -1.46
N PRO A 17 -5.57 -10.21 -1.89
CA PRO A 17 -7.03 -10.06 -1.83
C PRO A 17 -7.57 -10.01 -0.39
N ARG A 18 -6.90 -10.66 0.56
CA ARG A 18 -7.29 -10.63 1.98
C ARG A 18 -6.98 -9.27 2.59
N ALA A 19 -5.79 -8.73 2.30
CA ALA A 19 -5.40 -7.39 2.74
C ALA A 19 -6.31 -6.32 2.11
N ALA A 20 -6.64 -6.44 0.82
CA ALA A 20 -7.55 -5.53 0.14
C ALA A 20 -8.93 -5.48 0.82
N ARG A 21 -9.51 -6.65 1.17
CA ARG A 21 -10.76 -6.72 1.93
C ARG A 21 -10.67 -6.08 3.31
N PHE A 22 -9.57 -6.33 4.02
CA PHE A 22 -9.34 -5.72 5.33
C PHE A 22 -9.29 -4.18 5.23
N TYR A 23 -8.59 -3.64 4.24
CA TYR A 23 -8.51 -2.19 4.04
C TYR A 23 -9.83 -1.59 3.54
N SER A 24 -10.60 -2.31 2.72
CA SER A 24 -11.91 -1.82 2.28
C SER A 24 -12.96 -1.86 3.38
N GLU A 25 -13.00 -2.92 4.20
CA GLU A 25 -13.99 -3.05 5.27
C GLU A 25 -13.59 -2.31 6.55
N GLY A 26 -12.30 -2.31 6.89
CA GLY A 26 -11.79 -1.73 8.14
C GLY A 26 -11.47 -0.23 8.06
N LEU A 27 -11.11 0.26 6.88
CA LEU A 27 -10.64 1.64 6.67
C LEU A 27 -11.40 2.38 5.56
N ASP A 28 -12.47 1.77 5.01
CA ASP A 28 -13.34 2.32 3.96
C ASP A 28 -12.56 2.79 2.71
N PHE A 29 -11.48 2.08 2.37
CA PHE A 29 -10.79 2.34 1.11
C PHE A 29 -11.60 1.79 -0.07
N SER A 30 -11.73 2.60 -1.12
CA SER A 30 -12.33 2.15 -2.37
C SER A 30 -11.34 1.29 -3.15
N VAL A 31 -11.71 0.02 -3.40
CA VAL A 31 -10.91 -0.90 -4.21
C VAL A 31 -11.08 -0.54 -5.68
N ASN A 32 -10.01 -0.05 -6.31
CA ASN A 32 -10.03 0.32 -7.71
C ASN A 32 -9.73 -0.89 -8.60
N VAL A 33 -8.71 -1.68 -8.23
CA VAL A 33 -8.32 -2.91 -8.93
C VAL A 33 -7.94 -3.94 -7.88
N CYS A 34 -8.44 -5.18 -7.98
CA CYS A 34 -7.97 -6.28 -7.15
C CYS A 34 -7.65 -7.52 -7.99
N THR A 35 -6.45 -8.04 -7.82
CA THR A 35 -5.97 -9.27 -8.43
C THR A 35 -5.26 -10.11 -7.37
N LEU A 36 -4.91 -11.36 -7.70
CA LEU A 36 -4.18 -12.23 -6.79
C LEU A 36 -2.79 -11.68 -6.40
N ARG A 37 -2.17 -10.87 -7.27
CA ARG A 37 -0.80 -10.38 -7.08
C ARG A 37 -0.68 -8.88 -6.84
N TRP A 38 -1.75 -8.14 -7.08
CA TRP A 38 -1.78 -6.69 -7.02
C TRP A 38 -3.17 -6.19 -6.63
N ALA A 39 -3.25 -5.23 -5.73
CA ALA A 39 -4.48 -4.49 -5.51
C ALA A 39 -4.20 -3.00 -5.34
N GLU A 40 -5.03 -2.18 -5.94
CA GLU A 40 -5.06 -0.73 -5.76
C GLU A 40 -6.30 -0.35 -4.98
N LEU A 41 -6.07 0.44 -3.95
CA LEU A 41 -7.06 1.00 -3.07
C LEU A 41 -6.86 2.51 -3.02
N GLN A 42 -7.95 3.26 -2.95
CA GLN A 42 -7.92 4.71 -2.89
C GLN A 42 -8.82 5.20 -1.75
N SER A 43 -8.30 6.13 -0.96
CA SER A 43 -9.07 6.90 0.02
C SER A 43 -8.75 8.38 -0.18
N GLY A 44 -9.66 9.09 -0.84
CA GLY A 44 -9.49 10.49 -1.20
C GLY A 44 -8.19 10.75 -1.99
N PRO A 45 -7.27 11.60 -1.47
CA PRO A 45 -6.00 11.93 -2.14
C PRO A 45 -4.91 10.86 -1.96
N LEU A 46 -5.11 9.88 -1.07
CA LEU A 46 -4.17 8.82 -0.76
C LEU A 46 -4.50 7.57 -1.59
N LYS A 47 -3.47 6.99 -2.22
CA LYS A 47 -3.58 5.70 -2.92
C LYS A 47 -2.68 4.66 -2.26
N LEU A 48 -3.25 3.50 -1.99
CA LEU A 48 -2.60 2.35 -1.41
C LEU A 48 -2.51 1.26 -2.47
N ALA A 49 -1.32 0.75 -2.70
CA ALA A 49 -1.06 -0.38 -3.54
C ALA A 49 -0.61 -1.55 -2.67
N LEU A 50 -1.11 -2.74 -2.98
CA LEU A 50 -0.76 -3.99 -2.33
C LEU A 50 -0.13 -4.87 -3.39
N MET A 51 1.07 -5.38 -3.14
CA MET A 51 1.75 -6.29 -4.06
C MET A 51 2.05 -7.61 -3.38
N HIS A 52 1.89 -8.71 -4.11
CA HIS A 52 2.13 -10.04 -3.58
C HIS A 52 3.62 -10.28 -3.38
N THR A 53 4.00 -10.70 -2.17
CA THR A 53 5.36 -11.18 -1.87
C THR A 53 5.32 -12.60 -1.35
N ASN A 54 6.26 -13.43 -1.82
CA ASN A 54 6.43 -14.81 -1.35
C ASN A 54 7.53 -14.92 -0.27
N ASP A 55 8.23 -13.83 0.00
CA ASP A 55 9.37 -13.84 0.91
C ASP A 55 8.94 -13.73 2.37
N ARG A 56 9.59 -14.52 3.24
CA ARG A 56 9.43 -14.44 4.71
C ARG A 56 10.05 -13.18 5.33
N CYS A 57 10.39 -12.18 4.53
CA CYS A 57 10.88 -10.90 5.02
C CYS A 57 9.72 -10.10 5.65
N GLY A 58 9.60 -10.18 6.97
CA GLY A 58 8.71 -9.36 7.79
C GLY A 58 9.04 -7.86 7.84
N TYR A 59 9.74 -7.33 6.82
CA TYR A 59 10.30 -5.97 6.80
C TYR A 59 10.05 -5.22 5.47
N CYS A 60 9.22 -5.74 4.58
CA CYS A 60 9.14 -5.27 3.20
C CYS A 60 7.94 -4.35 2.96
N CYS A 61 7.88 -3.19 3.59
CA CYS A 61 7.06 -2.09 3.04
C CYS A 61 7.93 -1.29 2.07
N LEU A 62 7.92 -1.68 0.79
CA LEU A 62 8.61 -0.94 -0.27
C LEU A 62 7.76 0.26 -0.65
N PHE A 63 8.00 1.41 -0.01
CA PHE A 63 7.63 2.68 -0.63
C PHE A 63 8.43 2.81 -1.93
N ILE A 64 7.73 2.98 -3.05
CA ILE A 64 8.33 3.45 -4.30
C ILE A 64 8.23 4.97 -4.26
N PRO A 65 9.29 5.71 -3.93
CA PRO A 65 9.22 7.13 -4.09
C PRO A 65 9.80 7.48 -5.46
N ARG A 66 9.06 8.25 -6.24
CA ARG A 66 9.64 8.99 -7.38
C ARG A 66 10.42 10.23 -6.86
N SER A 67 11.03 10.18 -5.66
CA SER A 67 11.88 11.23 -5.03
C SER A 67 12.61 10.72 -3.74
N PRO A 68 13.89 11.06 -3.46
CA PRO A 68 14.79 10.22 -2.66
C PRO A 68 14.82 10.44 -1.13
N ARG A 69 13.79 11.01 -0.48
CA ARG A 69 13.89 11.34 0.96
C ARG A 69 12.64 10.94 1.73
N ILE A 70 12.87 10.14 2.78
CA ILE A 70 11.93 9.61 3.78
C ILE A 70 11.33 8.25 3.43
N ILE A 71 11.94 7.21 4.01
CA ILE A 71 11.41 5.85 4.12
C ILE A 71 10.77 5.79 5.51
N ILE A 72 9.45 5.86 5.61
CA ILE A 72 8.75 5.65 6.88
C ILE A 72 8.50 4.15 6.99
N LEU A 73 9.30 3.49 7.84
CA LEU A 73 9.11 2.11 8.24
C LEU A 73 7.91 2.07 9.22
N PHE A 74 6.77 1.57 8.80
CA PHE A 74 5.71 1.17 9.75
C PHE A 74 6.00 -0.26 10.20
N VAL A 75 6.32 -0.39 11.49
CA VAL A 75 6.43 -1.65 12.26
C VAL A 75 5.04 -2.14 12.66
#